data_AF-A0A8B7IAA7-F1
#
_entry.id   AF-A0A8B7IAA7-F1
#
_cell.length_a   1.000
_cell.length_b   1.000
_cell.length_c   1.000
_cell.angle_alpha   90.00
_cell.angle_beta   90.00
_cell.angle_gamma   90.00
#
_symmetry.space_group_name_H-M   'P 1'
#
loop_
_entity.id
_entity.type
_entity.pdbx_description
1 polymer ?
#
loop_
_entity_poly.entity_id
_entity_poly.type
_entity_poly.pdbx_seq_one_letter_code
_entity_poly.pdbx_strand_id
1 'polypeptide(L)'
;MKQSPQPKRDNQRSPHSSNGTASLSPAAEGTPRSPTGIQPPMASNSDQKSSTAEQELYRRYEREQALVQEELLRLAKREREAASEALNTALQRERSNTNEERQRAAQLAMELQGREAELQRQEAFYKEQLARIERKNAELYKLTSEQYHEAATNAEKWIKRRSTDPVCARLQSEILKCYQENKHEVLKCSELAKEYQRCVSAAQKELLVNSG
;
A
#
# COMPACT_ATOMS: atom_id res chain seq x y z
N MET A 1 16.71 -8.63 -3.31
CA MET A 1 16.62 -7.26 -2.75
C MET A 1 15.46 -6.55 -3.44
N LYS A 2 14.37 -6.32 -2.71
CA LYS A 2 13.15 -5.62 -3.18
C LYS A 2 13.37 -4.12 -3.10
N GLN A 3 12.95 -3.36 -4.11
CA GLN A 3 12.51 -1.97 -3.95
C GLN A 3 11.28 -1.69 -4.82
N SER A 4 10.17 -1.40 -4.17
CA SER A 4 9.05 -0.65 -4.75
C SER A 4 9.05 0.74 -4.10
N PRO A 5 8.91 1.84 -4.84
CA PRO A 5 8.63 3.14 -4.25
C PRO A 5 7.13 3.31 -3.98
N GLN A 6 6.82 3.82 -2.79
CA GLN A 6 5.48 4.17 -2.31
C GLN A 6 4.86 5.39 -3.04
N PRO A 7 3.52 5.51 -3.08
CA PRO A 7 2.86 6.73 -3.55
C PRO A 7 2.85 7.80 -2.45
N LYS A 8 3.25 9.03 -2.80
CA LYS A 8 3.16 10.21 -1.93
C LYS A 8 1.70 10.69 -1.84
N ARG A 9 1.19 10.77 -0.61
CA ARG A 9 0.00 11.55 -0.22
C ARG A 9 0.46 12.90 0.29
N ASP A 10 -0.11 13.98 -0.25
CA ASP A 10 -0.13 15.34 0.29
C ASP A 10 -1.35 16.04 -0.35
N ASN A 11 -2.12 16.93 0.26
CA ASN A 11 -2.39 17.23 1.66
C ASN A 11 -3.71 18.02 1.60
N GLN A 12 -4.75 17.56 2.29
CA GLN A 12 -6.05 18.23 2.31
C GLN A 12 -5.96 19.51 3.16
N ARG A 13 -6.57 20.59 2.63
CA ARG A 13 -6.69 21.89 3.28
C ARG A 13 -7.80 21.85 4.34
N SER A 14 -7.36 22.09 5.58
CA SER A 14 -7.98 22.56 6.83
C SER A 14 -9.48 22.39 7.10
N PRO A 15 -9.84 21.89 8.32
CA PRO A 15 -11.20 21.93 8.85
C PRO A 15 -11.48 23.27 9.56
N HIS A 16 -12.63 23.88 9.28
CA HIS A 16 -13.21 24.89 10.17
C HIS A 16 -14.11 24.20 11.17
N SER A 17 -13.60 24.02 12.39
CA SER A 17 -14.39 23.74 13.58
C SER A 17 -14.12 24.86 14.57
N SER A 18 -15.14 25.69 14.81
CA SER A 18 -15.16 26.68 15.87
C SER A 18 -16.45 26.49 16.66
N ASN A 19 -16.53 25.41 17.44
CA ASN A 19 -17.48 25.31 18.54
C ASN A 19 -16.84 25.94 19.77
N GLY A 20 -17.06 27.24 19.93
CA GLY A 20 -16.84 27.94 21.19
C GLY A 20 -17.99 27.64 22.14
N THR A 21 -17.83 26.61 22.97
CA THR A 21 -18.66 26.39 24.16
C THR A 21 -18.18 27.38 25.21
N ALA A 22 -19.01 28.38 25.55
CA ALA A 22 -18.81 29.22 26.71
C ALA A 22 -19.93 28.97 27.73
N SER A 23 -19.48 28.47 28.89
CA SER A 23 -20.04 28.34 30.22
C SER A 23 -21.46 28.81 30.53
N LEU A 24 -22.15 27.89 31.23
CA LEU A 24 -23.12 28.12 32.29
C LEU A 24 -22.63 29.19 33.30
N SER A 25 -23.45 30.19 33.58
CA SER A 25 -24.09 30.40 34.90
C SER A 25 -25.02 31.61 34.88
N PRO A 26 -26.22 31.52 35.49
CA PRO A 26 -27.15 32.62 35.66
C PRO A 26 -26.93 33.28 37.03
N ALA A 27 -26.51 34.54 37.06
CA ALA A 27 -26.61 35.36 38.26
C ALA A 27 -26.39 36.84 37.90
N ALA A 28 -27.50 37.56 37.79
CA ALA A 28 -27.53 38.98 38.14
C ALA A 28 -28.97 39.32 38.46
N GLU A 29 -29.25 39.33 39.76
CA GLU A 29 -30.31 40.13 40.35
C GLU A 29 -30.33 41.52 39.69
N GLY A 30 -31.49 41.86 39.15
CA GLY A 30 -31.76 43.14 38.51
C GLY A 30 -33.24 43.42 38.65
N THR A 31 -33.64 43.62 39.90
CA THR A 31 -34.74 44.48 40.37
C THR A 31 -36.05 44.40 39.56
N PRO A 32 -37.15 43.90 40.15
CA PRO A 32 -38.46 44.01 39.53
C PRO A 32 -38.76 45.50 39.33
N ARG A 33 -38.88 45.94 38.07
CA ARG A 33 -39.55 47.22 37.81
C ARG A 33 -41.02 47.02 38.16
N SER A 34 -41.35 47.43 39.37
CA SER A 34 -42.69 47.67 39.88
C SER A 34 -43.54 48.28 38.76
N PRO A 35 -44.74 47.75 38.48
CA PRO A 35 -45.71 48.54 37.74
C PRO A 35 -45.97 49.76 38.61
N THR A 36 -45.62 50.94 38.09
CA THR A 36 -45.93 52.23 38.70
C THR A 36 -47.41 52.19 39.08
N GLY A 37 -47.67 52.13 40.39
CA GLY A 37 -49.01 52.18 40.94
C GLY A 37 -49.65 53.47 40.47
N ILE A 38 -50.63 53.34 39.57
CA ILE A 38 -51.59 54.41 39.34
C ILE A 38 -52.48 54.41 40.58
N GLN A 39 -52.16 55.33 41.50
CA GLN A 39 -53.05 55.65 42.61
C GLN A 39 -54.36 56.21 42.04
N PRO A 40 -55.54 55.77 42.52
CA PRO A 40 -56.80 56.41 42.18
C PRO A 40 -56.82 57.83 42.79
N PRO A 41 -57.33 58.86 42.07
CA PRO A 41 -57.50 60.18 42.67
C PRO A 41 -58.54 60.11 43.79
N MET A 42 -58.14 60.61 44.96
CA MET A 42 -58.99 60.79 46.14
C MET A 42 -60.31 61.46 45.78
N ALA A 43 -61.39 60.83 46.24
CA ALA A 43 -62.76 61.27 46.07
C ALA A 43 -63.00 62.65 46.66
N SER A 44 -63.63 63.51 45.87
CA SER A 44 -64.43 64.64 46.36
C SER A 44 -65.76 64.61 45.64
N ASN A 45 -66.74 64.03 46.35
CA ASN A 45 -68.18 64.23 46.30
C ASN A 45 -68.79 64.71 44.95
N SER A 46 -69.24 63.74 44.15
CA SER A 46 -70.41 63.89 43.26
C SER A 46 -70.93 62.52 42.83
N ASP A 47 -71.93 62.04 43.55
CA ASP A 47 -73.06 61.18 43.13
C ASP A 47 -72.82 60.03 42.13
N GLN A 48 -72.47 58.87 42.69
CA GLN A 48 -72.89 57.49 42.33
C GLN A 48 -72.69 56.92 40.90
N LYS A 49 -72.31 57.70 39.88
CA LYS A 49 -72.21 57.23 38.48
C LYS A 49 -70.80 56.90 37.98
N SER A 50 -69.73 57.42 38.61
CA SER A 50 -68.34 57.20 38.17
C SER A 50 -67.72 55.87 38.65
N SER A 51 -68.02 55.43 39.87
CA SER A 51 -67.49 54.18 40.46
C SER A 51 -67.93 52.91 39.72
N THR A 52 -69.14 52.92 39.16
CA THR A 52 -69.69 51.77 38.42
C THR A 52 -69.00 51.62 37.06
N ALA A 53 -68.72 52.74 36.39
CA ALA A 53 -68.03 52.74 35.09
C ALA A 53 -66.58 52.24 35.19
N GLU A 54 -65.87 52.60 36.27
CA GLU A 54 -64.50 52.14 36.52
C GLU A 54 -64.43 50.64 36.83
N GLN A 55 -65.38 50.12 37.62
CA GLN A 55 -65.51 48.67 37.86
C GLN A 55 -65.85 47.89 36.58
N GLU A 56 -66.67 48.45 35.69
CA GLU A 56 -66.97 47.85 34.40
C GLU A 56 -65.75 47.80 33.47
N LEU A 57 -64.91 48.83 33.46
CA LEU A 57 -63.66 48.84 32.69
C LEU A 57 -62.70 47.77 33.20
N TYR A 58 -62.54 47.65 34.51
CA TYR A 58 -61.70 46.61 35.12
C TYR A 58 -62.20 45.20 34.79
N ARG A 59 -63.52 44.96 34.88
CA ARG A 59 -64.12 43.67 34.45
C ARG A 59 -63.91 43.37 32.97
N ARG A 60 -63.93 44.39 32.10
CA ARG A 60 -63.63 44.20 30.67
C ARG A 60 -62.16 43.85 30.46
N TYR A 61 -61.25 44.55 31.14
CA TYR A 61 -59.82 44.26 31.10
C TYR A 61 -59.50 42.83 31.55
N GLU A 62 -60.08 42.36 32.66
CA GLU A 62 -59.87 40.98 33.12
C GLU A 62 -60.38 39.94 32.12
N ARG A 63 -61.52 40.20 31.47
CA ARG A 63 -62.04 39.32 30.40
C ARG A 63 -61.12 39.31 29.18
N GLU A 64 -60.62 40.47 28.78
CA GLU A 64 -59.66 40.58 27.67
C GLU A 64 -58.35 39.85 28.00
N GLN A 65 -57.85 39.98 29.24
CA GLN A 65 -56.67 39.23 29.71
C GLN A 65 -56.89 37.72 29.67
N ALA A 66 -58.07 37.24 30.09
CA ALA A 66 -58.41 35.82 30.02
C ALA A 66 -58.43 35.30 28.57
N LEU A 67 -59.03 36.06 27.64
CA LEU A 67 -59.06 35.71 26.22
C LEU A 67 -57.66 35.68 25.60
N VAL A 68 -56.82 36.66 25.94
CA VAL A 68 -55.42 36.70 25.47
C VAL A 68 -54.63 35.52 26.02
N GLN A 69 -54.78 35.17 27.30
CA GLN A 69 -54.11 33.99 27.88
C GLN A 69 -54.57 32.69 27.21
N GLU A 70 -55.87 32.54 26.96
CA GLU A 70 -56.41 31.36 26.26
C GLU A 70 -55.85 31.23 24.84
N GLU A 71 -55.81 32.33 24.08
CA GLU A 71 -55.25 32.32 22.72
C GLU A 71 -53.75 32.02 22.70
N LEU A 72 -52.97 32.55 23.66
CA LEU A 72 -51.55 32.22 23.81
C LEU A 72 -51.33 30.73 24.10
N LEU A 73 -52.12 30.14 25.00
CA LEU A 73 -52.05 28.70 25.28
C LEU A 73 -52.43 27.87 24.06
N ARG A 74 -53.45 28.29 23.32
CA ARG A 74 -53.87 27.63 22.07
C ARG A 74 -52.78 27.68 21.01
N LEU A 75 -52.12 28.84 20.85
CA LEU A 75 -51.01 29.01 19.93
C LEU A 75 -49.80 28.16 20.35
N ALA A 76 -49.39 28.22 21.62
CA ALA A 76 -48.28 27.43 22.14
C ALA A 76 -48.50 25.92 21.96
N LYS A 77 -49.74 25.44 22.13
CA LYS A 77 -50.11 24.05 21.85
C LYS A 77 -49.90 23.70 20.38
N ARG A 78 -50.40 24.53 19.46
CA ARG A 78 -50.24 24.31 18.01
C ARG A 78 -48.78 24.33 17.59
N GLU A 79 -47.99 25.27 18.11
CA GLU A 79 -46.55 25.35 17.82
C GLU A 79 -45.81 24.10 18.31
N ARG A 80 -46.14 23.61 19.51
CA ARG A 80 -45.56 22.37 20.04
C ARG A 80 -45.94 21.15 19.21
N GLU A 81 -47.20 21.03 18.81
CA GLU A 81 -47.69 19.94 17.96
C GLU A 81 -47.00 19.96 16.59
N ALA A 82 -46.95 21.13 15.94
CA ALA A 82 -46.26 21.32 14.67
C ALA A 82 -44.75 21.02 14.77
N ALA A 83 -44.08 21.47 15.84
CA ALA A 83 -42.67 21.17 16.08
C ALA A 83 -42.44 19.67 16.32
N SER A 84 -43.33 19.01 17.06
CA SER A 84 -43.26 17.56 17.30
C SER A 84 -43.47 16.76 16.00
N GLU A 85 -44.40 17.17 15.15
CA GLU A 85 -44.68 16.53 13.87
C GLU A 85 -43.50 16.71 12.89
N ALA A 86 -42.95 17.93 12.83
CA ALA A 86 -41.76 18.22 12.04
C ALA A 86 -40.55 17.38 12.50
N LEU A 87 -40.33 17.26 13.81
CA LEU A 87 -39.28 16.43 14.38
C LEU A 87 -39.48 14.95 14.06
N ASN A 88 -40.68 14.42 14.26
CA ASN A 88 -40.99 13.02 13.94
C ASN A 88 -40.76 12.72 12.46
N THR A 89 -41.14 13.63 11.58
CA THR A 89 -40.93 13.51 10.14
C THR A 89 -39.45 13.55 9.77
N ALA A 90 -38.67 14.47 10.38
CA ALA A 90 -37.22 14.54 10.18
C ALA A 90 -36.53 13.24 10.65
N LEU A 91 -36.88 12.75 11.84
CA LEU A 91 -36.36 11.49 12.38
C LEU A 91 -36.69 10.30 11.48
N GLN A 92 -37.90 10.25 10.93
CA GLN A 92 -38.29 9.16 10.03
C GLN A 92 -37.49 9.20 8.72
N ARG A 93 -37.26 10.39 8.16
CA ARG A 93 -36.40 10.55 6.97
C ARG A 93 -34.96 10.11 7.24
N GLU A 94 -34.38 10.53 8.36
CA GLU A 94 -33.02 10.12 8.75
C GLU A 94 -32.91 8.60 8.95
N ARG A 95 -33.92 7.96 9.56
CA ARG A 95 -33.96 6.50 9.69
C ARG A 95 -34.04 5.80 8.34
N SER A 96 -34.84 6.30 7.41
CA SER A 96 -34.90 5.75 6.04
C SER A 96 -33.56 5.90 5.33
N ASN A 97 -32.97 7.10 5.35
CA ASN A 97 -31.67 7.38 4.73
C ASN A 97 -30.56 6.48 5.29
N THR A 98 -30.45 6.38 6.61
CA THR A 98 -29.45 5.53 7.26
C THR A 98 -29.64 4.04 6.96
N ASN A 99 -30.88 3.57 6.85
CA ASN A 99 -31.17 2.19 6.45
C ASN A 99 -30.80 1.94 4.98
N GLU A 100 -31.10 2.86 4.08
CA GLU A 100 -30.68 2.77 2.67
C GLU A 100 -29.15 2.75 2.53
N GLU A 101 -28.46 3.63 3.25
CA GLU A 101 -26.99 3.66 3.25
C GLU A 101 -26.40 2.35 3.78
N ARG A 102 -26.97 1.80 4.87
CA ARG A 102 -26.55 0.49 5.40
C ARG A 102 -26.76 -0.63 4.39
N GLN A 103 -27.89 -0.65 3.68
CA GLN A 103 -28.17 -1.64 2.64
C GLN A 103 -27.18 -1.52 1.48
N ARG A 104 -26.91 -0.30 1.01
CA ARG A 104 -25.92 -0.04 -0.05
C ARG A 104 -24.52 -0.46 0.38
N ALA A 105 -24.12 -0.15 1.62
CA ALA A 105 -22.84 -0.55 2.18
C ALA A 105 -22.71 -2.08 2.29
N ALA A 106 -23.77 -2.77 2.72
CA ALA A 106 -23.80 -4.23 2.80
C ALA A 106 -23.68 -4.90 1.42
N GLN A 107 -24.38 -4.38 0.40
CA GLN A 107 -24.28 -4.87 -0.98
C GLN A 107 -22.85 -4.71 -1.52
N LEU A 108 -22.25 -3.52 -1.34
CA LEU A 108 -20.88 -3.27 -1.77
C LEU A 108 -19.88 -4.18 -1.04
N ALA A 109 -20.08 -4.43 0.26
CA ALA A 109 -19.23 -5.34 1.03
C ALA A 109 -19.27 -6.78 0.47
N MET A 110 -20.45 -7.27 0.08
CA MET A 110 -20.57 -8.59 -0.55
C MET A 110 -19.89 -8.64 -1.93
N GLU A 111 -20.04 -7.60 -2.75
CA GLU A 111 -19.38 -7.51 -4.05
C GLU A 111 -17.84 -7.50 -3.90
N LEU A 112 -17.32 -6.71 -2.96
CA LEU A 112 -15.90 -6.65 -2.66
C LEU A 112 -15.36 -8.00 -2.17
N GLN A 113 -16.09 -8.69 -1.30
CA GLN A 113 -15.70 -10.02 -0.84
C GLN A 113 -15.63 -11.03 -2.01
N GLY A 114 -16.61 -11.00 -2.93
CA GLY A 114 -16.58 -11.84 -4.12
C GLY A 114 -15.39 -11.54 -5.03
N ARG A 115 -15.09 -10.24 -5.22
CA ARG A 115 -13.94 -9.81 -6.02
C ARG A 115 -12.60 -10.18 -5.38
N GLU A 116 -12.50 -10.09 -4.06
CA GLU A 116 -11.32 -10.51 -3.31
C GLU A 116 -11.09 -12.02 -3.41
N ALA A 117 -12.16 -12.83 -3.29
CA ALA A 117 -12.07 -14.28 -3.45
C ALA A 117 -11.61 -14.68 -4.87
N GLU A 118 -12.12 -14.00 -5.91
CA GLU A 118 -11.69 -14.24 -7.29
C GLU A 118 -10.22 -13.84 -7.51
N LEU A 119 -9.79 -12.69 -6.97
CA LEU A 119 -8.38 -12.28 -7.01
C LEU A 119 -7.46 -13.28 -6.32
N GLN A 120 -7.85 -13.79 -5.14
CA GLN A 120 -7.08 -14.80 -4.41
C GLN A 120 -7.00 -16.11 -5.21
N ARG A 121 -8.07 -16.52 -5.88
CA ARG A 121 -8.08 -17.70 -6.75
C ARG A 121 -7.10 -17.54 -7.91
N GLN A 122 -7.11 -16.39 -8.57
CA GLN A 122 -6.19 -16.09 -9.68
C GLN A 122 -4.74 -16.03 -9.19
N GLU A 123 -4.49 -15.38 -8.06
CA GLU A 123 -3.17 -15.31 -7.44
C GLU A 123 -2.62 -16.71 -7.12
N ALA A 124 -3.45 -17.57 -6.52
CA ALA A 124 -3.07 -18.96 -6.22
C ALA A 124 -2.73 -19.74 -7.49
N PHE A 125 -3.57 -19.61 -8.54
CA PHE A 125 -3.33 -20.25 -9.83
C PHE A 125 -1.99 -19.82 -10.45
N TYR A 126 -1.73 -18.52 -10.54
CA TYR A 126 -0.50 -18.02 -11.14
C TYR A 126 0.74 -18.35 -10.32
N LYS A 127 0.65 -18.31 -8.98
CA LYS A 127 1.73 -18.78 -8.10
C LYS A 127 2.07 -20.24 -8.34
N GLU A 128 1.07 -21.10 -8.51
CA GLU A 128 1.29 -22.51 -8.80
C GLU A 128 1.96 -22.71 -10.17
N GLN A 129 1.51 -21.99 -11.20
CA GLN A 129 2.13 -22.05 -12.53
C GLN A 129 3.59 -21.59 -12.50
N LEU A 130 3.90 -20.49 -11.80
CA LEU A 130 5.26 -20.01 -11.62
C LEU A 130 6.12 -21.05 -10.90
N ALA A 131 5.65 -21.59 -9.79
CA ALA A 131 6.36 -22.64 -9.05
C ALA A 131 6.59 -23.90 -9.88
N ARG A 132 5.67 -24.23 -10.81
CA ARG A 132 5.86 -25.35 -11.75
C ARG A 132 6.93 -25.05 -12.79
N ILE A 133 6.94 -23.84 -13.35
CA ILE A 133 7.96 -23.41 -14.32
C ILE A 133 9.34 -23.37 -13.67
N GLU A 134 9.43 -22.78 -12.47
CA GLU A 134 10.68 -22.71 -11.71
C GLU A 134 11.27 -24.10 -11.41
N ARG A 135 10.42 -25.06 -10.98
CA ARG A 135 10.85 -26.44 -10.77
C ARG A 135 11.37 -27.10 -12.05
N LYS A 136 10.63 -26.99 -13.15
CA LYS A 136 11.06 -27.54 -14.44
C LYS A 136 12.37 -26.91 -14.92
N ASN A 137 12.53 -25.60 -14.77
CA ASN A 137 13.75 -24.91 -15.13
C ASN A 137 14.92 -25.40 -14.26
N ALA A 138 14.74 -25.53 -12.94
CA ALA A 138 15.78 -26.03 -12.05
C ALA A 138 16.19 -27.48 -12.40
N GLU A 139 15.24 -28.36 -12.68
CA GLU A 139 15.50 -29.73 -13.13
C GLU A 139 16.27 -29.76 -14.46
N LEU A 140 15.86 -28.92 -15.42
CA LEU A 140 16.53 -28.81 -16.72
C LEU A 140 17.96 -28.29 -16.56
N TYR A 141 18.19 -27.25 -15.74
CA TYR A 141 19.53 -26.73 -15.47
C TYR A 141 20.43 -27.78 -14.81
N LYS A 142 19.89 -28.55 -13.86
CA LYS A 142 20.63 -29.64 -13.21
C LYS A 142 21.02 -30.71 -14.23
N LEU A 143 20.06 -31.23 -15.00
CA LEU A 143 20.31 -32.28 -16.00
C LEU A 143 21.30 -31.82 -17.07
N THR A 144 21.13 -30.61 -17.60
CA THR A 144 22.01 -30.07 -18.64
C THR A 144 23.43 -29.83 -18.12
N SER A 145 23.56 -29.36 -16.87
CA SER A 145 24.87 -29.24 -16.21
C SER A 145 25.54 -30.61 -16.05
N GLU A 146 24.81 -31.61 -15.55
CA GLU A 146 25.33 -32.98 -15.37
C GLU A 146 25.79 -33.58 -16.71
N GLN A 147 24.96 -33.49 -17.75
CA GLN A 147 25.30 -33.96 -19.10
C GLN A 147 26.52 -33.25 -19.68
N TYR A 148 26.64 -31.93 -19.47
CA TYR A 148 27.80 -31.17 -19.92
C TYR A 148 29.08 -31.63 -19.21
N HIS A 149 29.04 -31.79 -17.88
CA HIS A 149 30.19 -32.26 -17.11
C HIS A 149 30.58 -33.69 -17.47
N GLU A 150 29.61 -34.57 -17.69
CA GLU A 150 29.85 -35.93 -18.14
C GLU A 150 30.51 -35.95 -19.53
N ALA A 151 29.96 -35.18 -20.48
CA ALA A 151 30.51 -35.06 -21.82
C ALA A 151 31.94 -34.49 -21.79
N ALA A 152 32.19 -33.45 -21.00
CA ALA A 152 33.52 -32.86 -20.83
C ALA A 152 34.51 -33.87 -20.23
N THR A 153 34.14 -34.55 -19.14
CA THR A 153 34.97 -35.57 -18.48
C THR A 153 35.26 -36.73 -19.42
N ASN A 154 34.28 -37.15 -20.23
CA ASN A 154 34.46 -38.19 -21.22
C ASN A 154 35.44 -37.72 -22.31
N ALA A 155 35.26 -36.50 -22.84
CA ALA A 155 36.19 -35.91 -23.81
C ALA A 155 37.63 -35.87 -23.26
N GLU A 156 37.83 -35.45 -22.01
CA GLU A 156 39.14 -35.42 -21.36
C GLU A 156 39.82 -36.79 -21.30
N LYS A 157 39.06 -37.90 -21.20
CA LYS A 157 39.61 -39.26 -21.21
C LYS A 157 40.15 -39.66 -22.59
N TRP A 158 39.48 -39.26 -23.66
CA TRP A 158 39.83 -39.65 -25.03
C TRP A 158 40.78 -38.68 -25.71
N ILE A 159 40.75 -37.40 -25.30
CA ILE A 159 41.71 -36.39 -25.75
C ILE A 159 43.04 -36.70 -25.08
N LYS A 160 43.91 -37.40 -25.80
CA LYS A 160 45.30 -37.59 -25.38
C LYS A 160 45.92 -36.21 -25.20
N ARG A 161 46.41 -35.92 -23.99
CA ARG A 161 47.31 -34.78 -23.80
C ARG A 161 48.46 -34.96 -24.78
N ARG A 162 48.72 -33.92 -25.58
CA ARG A 162 49.84 -33.91 -26.52
C ARG A 162 51.11 -34.17 -25.70
N SER A 163 51.81 -35.28 -25.97
CA SER A 163 53.09 -35.54 -25.32
C SER A 163 54.02 -34.39 -25.67
N THR A 164 54.51 -33.70 -24.65
CA THR A 164 55.54 -32.66 -24.77
C THR A 164 56.94 -33.25 -24.64
N ASP A 165 57.07 -34.58 -24.64
CA ASP A 165 58.36 -35.23 -24.46
C ASP A 165 59.25 -34.90 -25.66
N PRO A 166 60.46 -34.36 -25.43
CA PRO A 166 61.36 -34.00 -26.51
C PRO A 166 61.76 -35.25 -27.29
N VAL A 167 61.47 -35.22 -28.58
CA VAL A 167 61.91 -36.22 -29.53
C VAL A 167 63.44 -36.27 -29.53
N CYS A 168 64.01 -37.48 -29.47
CA CYS A 168 65.47 -37.70 -29.44
C CYS A 168 66.19 -37.09 -28.21
N ALA A 169 65.52 -36.92 -27.06
CA ALA A 169 66.06 -36.28 -25.85
C ALA A 169 67.46 -36.75 -25.43
N ARG A 170 67.72 -38.06 -25.50
CA ARG A 170 69.02 -38.65 -25.15
C ARG A 170 70.13 -38.17 -26.11
N LEU A 171 69.90 -38.31 -27.43
CA LEU A 171 70.84 -37.86 -28.46
C LEU A 171 71.04 -36.34 -28.42
N GLN A 172 69.99 -35.57 -28.12
CA GLN A 172 70.07 -34.13 -27.92
C GLN A 172 71.01 -33.77 -26.77
N SER A 173 70.94 -34.51 -25.66
CA SER A 173 71.82 -34.28 -24.51
C SER A 173 73.27 -34.65 -24.84
N GLU A 174 73.48 -35.77 -25.52
CA GLU A 174 74.80 -36.27 -25.90
C GLU A 174 75.50 -35.35 -26.91
N ILE A 175 74.78 -34.86 -27.94
CA ILE A 175 75.37 -33.97 -28.94
C ILE A 175 75.72 -32.60 -28.35
N LEU A 176 74.86 -32.06 -27.47
CA LEU A 176 75.15 -30.81 -26.76
C LEU A 176 76.38 -30.96 -25.87
N LYS A 177 76.51 -32.09 -25.16
CA LYS A 177 77.69 -32.41 -24.35
C LYS A 177 78.96 -32.50 -25.22
N CYS A 178 78.90 -33.19 -26.36
CA CYS A 178 80.04 -33.33 -27.26
C CYS A 178 80.56 -31.97 -27.76
N TYR A 179 79.67 -31.06 -28.18
CA TYR A 179 80.07 -29.72 -28.62
C TYR A 179 80.64 -28.86 -27.50
N GLN A 180 80.14 -29.02 -26.26
CA GLN A 180 80.70 -28.33 -25.10
C GLN A 180 82.13 -28.78 -24.80
N GLU A 181 82.42 -30.08 -24.96
CA GLU A 181 83.74 -30.68 -24.74
C GLU A 181 84.72 -30.42 -25.90
N ASN A 182 84.22 -30.21 -27.13
CA ASN A 182 85.03 -30.07 -28.35
C ASN A 182 84.83 -28.72 -29.09
N LYS A 183 84.92 -27.60 -28.37
CA LYS A 183 84.58 -26.25 -28.90
C LYS A 183 85.36 -25.83 -30.15
N HIS A 184 86.63 -26.21 -30.26
CA HIS A 184 87.51 -25.85 -31.38
C HIS A 184 87.64 -26.98 -32.42
N GLU A 185 87.07 -28.15 -32.16
CA GLU A 185 87.21 -29.37 -32.98
C GLU A 185 85.83 -30.03 -33.21
N VAL A 186 84.83 -29.22 -33.56
CA VAL A 186 83.41 -29.62 -33.65
C VAL A 186 83.13 -30.80 -34.58
N LEU A 187 84.02 -31.08 -35.54
CA LEU A 187 83.91 -32.22 -36.46
C LEU A 187 84.05 -33.58 -35.77
N LYS A 188 84.64 -33.64 -34.56
CA LYS A 188 84.67 -34.86 -33.74
C LYS A 188 83.26 -35.32 -33.33
N CYS A 189 82.29 -34.42 -33.29
CA CYS A 189 80.89 -34.70 -32.97
C CYS A 189 80.05 -35.06 -34.21
N SER A 190 80.65 -35.19 -35.39
CA SER A 190 79.93 -35.35 -36.66
C SER A 190 79.09 -36.63 -36.74
N GLU A 191 79.58 -37.76 -36.24
CA GLU A 191 78.79 -39.00 -36.21
C GLU A 191 77.57 -38.89 -35.28
N LEU A 192 77.75 -38.27 -34.11
CA LEU A 192 76.65 -38.01 -33.17
C LEU A 192 75.63 -37.02 -33.73
N ALA A 193 76.09 -36.02 -34.50
CA ALA A 193 75.23 -35.11 -35.23
C ALA A 193 74.39 -35.80 -36.31
N LYS A 194 74.99 -36.72 -37.07
CA LYS A 194 74.27 -37.55 -38.06
C LYS A 194 73.24 -38.46 -37.39
N GLU A 195 73.55 -39.03 -36.23
CA GLU A 195 72.60 -39.84 -35.45
C GLU A 195 71.41 -39.02 -34.95
N TYR A 196 71.66 -37.84 -34.35
CA TYR A 196 70.61 -36.94 -33.93
C TYR A 196 69.73 -36.51 -35.11
N GLN A 197 70.34 -36.13 -36.24
CA GLN A 197 69.61 -35.74 -37.44
C GLN A 197 68.75 -36.88 -38.00
N ARG A 198 69.28 -38.12 -38.06
CA ARG A 198 68.50 -39.30 -38.46
C ARG A 198 67.31 -39.53 -37.55
N CYS A 199 67.49 -39.39 -36.23
CA CYS A 199 66.43 -39.53 -35.26
C CYS A 199 65.32 -38.46 -35.45
N VAL A 200 65.70 -37.19 -35.61
CA VAL A 200 64.74 -36.09 -35.85
C VAL A 200 63.98 -36.29 -37.15
N SER A 201 64.67 -36.64 -38.25
CA SER A 201 64.01 -36.88 -39.54
C SER A 201 63.07 -38.09 -39.53
N ALA A 202 63.43 -39.17 -38.81
CA ALA A 202 62.57 -40.33 -38.63
C ALA A 202 61.29 -39.95 -37.85
N ALA A 203 61.46 -39.25 -36.73
CA ALA A 203 60.32 -38.81 -35.92
C ALA A 203 59.42 -37.78 -36.64
N GLN A 204 60.00 -36.89 -37.45
CA GLN A 204 59.24 -35.96 -38.28
C GLN A 204 58.37 -36.70 -39.31
N LYS A 205 58.89 -37.76 -39.93
CA LYS A 205 58.11 -38.62 -40.84
C LYS A 205 56.97 -39.32 -40.11
N GLU A 206 57.23 -39.89 -38.94
CA GLU A 206 56.21 -40.57 -38.12
C GLU A 206 55.09 -39.62 -37.65
N LEU A 207 55.43 -38.40 -37.24
CA LEU A 207 54.43 -37.41 -36.80
C LEU A 207 53.53 -36.91 -37.96
N LEU A 208 54.07 -36.80 -39.17
CA LEU A 208 53.32 -36.40 -40.36
C LEU A 208 52.35 -37.49 -40.85
N VAL A 209 52.66 -38.77 -40.63
CA VAL A 209 51.80 -39.90 -41.03
C VAL A 209 50.62 -40.10 -40.06
N ASN A 210 50.79 -39.76 -38.78
CA ASN A 210 49.77 -39.96 -37.74
C ASN A 210 48.75 -38.79 -37.59
N SER A 211 48.78 -37.82 -38.51
CA SER A 211 47.90 -36.63 -38.48
C SER A 211 46.79 -36.65 -39.55
N GLY A 212 46.63 -37.77 -40.27
CA GLY A 212 45.65 -37.95 -41.37
C GLY A 212 44.45 -38.79 -40.95
#